data_AF-A0A8C2FJ49-F1
#
_entry.id   AF-A0A8C2FJ49-F1
#
_cell.length_a   1.000
_cell.length_b   1.000
_cell.length_c   1.000
_cell.angle_alpha   90.00
_cell.angle_beta   90.00
_cell.angle_gamma   90.00
#
_symmetry.space_group_name_H-M   'P 1'
#
loop_
_entity.id
_entity.type
_entity.pdbx_description
1 polymer ?
#
loop_
_entity_poly.entity_id
_entity_poly.type
_entity_poly.pdbx_seq_one_letter_code
_entity_poly.pdbx_strand_id
1 'polypeptide(L)'
;MCNLKEIPNLIPLVRLDELEMSGNQLSIVKPGSFKGLVHLQKLWMMHAQIQTIERNAFDDLQSLVELNLAHNNLTLLPHDLFTPLHHLERVHLHHNPWNCNCDILWLSWWLKEMVPANTSCCARCASPTSHKGRYIGELDQNYFNCYAPVIVEPPADLNVTEGMAAELKCRANSLTSVSWITPNGSIMTHGAYKVRISVLNDGTLNFTNVTMQDMGTYTCMVSNSAGNTTASATLNVSSTENSSFSYFTTVTVETTEAAHDEGNPTVQPKGGPTPSSGIWETLPPSFTTTTTTTARTPLSTKATDKTYTIPVTDGSLNTLDEVMKTTKIIIGCFVAITLMAAVMLIIFY
;
A
#
# COMPACT_ATOMS: atom_id res chain seq x y z
N MET A 1 -20.45 17.81 -18.32
CA MET A 1 -19.05 17.35 -18.38
C MET A 1 -18.22 18.31 -17.56
N CYS A 2 -17.43 17.81 -16.62
CA CYS A 2 -16.67 18.65 -15.68
C CYS A 2 -15.15 18.54 -15.88
N ASN A 3 -14.69 17.69 -16.82
CA ASN A 3 -13.28 17.45 -17.13
C ASN A 3 -12.43 17.04 -15.91
N LEU A 4 -13.05 16.37 -14.94
CA LEU A 4 -12.37 15.89 -13.73
C LEU A 4 -11.32 14.83 -14.11
N LYS A 5 -10.10 14.98 -13.60
CA LYS A 5 -9.01 14.00 -13.80
C LYS A 5 -8.91 12.98 -12.67
N GLU A 6 -9.41 13.35 -11.51
CA GLU A 6 -9.43 12.55 -10.28
C GLU A 6 -10.83 12.68 -9.65
N ILE A 7 -11.22 11.69 -8.84
CA ILE A 7 -12.48 11.70 -8.12
C ILE A 7 -12.33 12.65 -6.91
N PRO A 8 -13.23 13.63 -6.71
CA PRO A 8 -13.12 14.59 -5.61
C PRO A 8 -13.38 13.93 -4.25
N ASN A 9 -13.18 14.66 -3.15
CA ASN A 9 -13.48 14.14 -1.82
C ASN A 9 -14.99 14.00 -1.59
N LEU A 10 -15.52 12.79 -1.81
CA LEU A 10 -16.93 12.44 -1.62
C LEU A 10 -17.30 11.99 -0.19
N ILE A 11 -16.31 11.86 0.72
CA ILE A 11 -16.51 11.34 2.09
C ILE A 11 -17.65 12.03 2.88
N PRO A 12 -17.92 13.35 2.75
CA PRO A 12 -19.06 13.98 3.44
C PRO A 12 -20.44 13.50 2.97
N LEU A 13 -20.55 12.89 1.79
CA LEU A 13 -21.81 12.53 1.13
C LEU A 13 -22.32 11.13 1.52
N VAL A 14 -22.32 10.84 2.83
CA VAL A 14 -22.63 9.51 3.40
C VAL A 14 -24.06 8.99 3.14
N ARG A 15 -24.93 9.79 2.50
CA ARG A 15 -26.29 9.41 2.07
C ARG A 15 -26.50 9.59 0.56
N LEU A 16 -25.45 9.44 -0.24
CA LEU A 16 -25.54 9.53 -1.69
C LEU A 16 -26.02 8.19 -2.26
N ASP A 17 -27.24 8.15 -2.81
CA ASP A 17 -27.81 6.94 -3.42
C ASP A 17 -27.38 6.74 -4.89
N GLU A 18 -27.14 7.85 -5.62
CA GLU A 18 -26.78 7.85 -7.05
C GLU A 18 -25.62 8.83 -7.33
N LEU A 19 -24.64 8.40 -8.14
CA LEU A 19 -23.45 9.18 -8.49
C LEU A 19 -23.17 9.14 -10.00
N GLU A 20 -23.29 10.30 -10.64
CA GLU A 20 -22.97 10.51 -12.06
C GLU A 20 -21.61 11.19 -12.23
N MET A 21 -20.66 10.49 -12.86
CA MET A 21 -19.32 10.99 -13.19
C MET A 21 -18.93 10.71 -14.65
N SER A 22 -19.88 10.39 -15.51
CA SER A 22 -19.68 10.15 -16.94
C SER A 22 -19.15 11.38 -17.69
N GLY A 23 -18.37 11.16 -18.76
CA GLY A 23 -17.79 12.24 -19.56
C GLY A 23 -16.75 13.11 -18.81
N ASN A 24 -15.93 12.46 -17.97
CA ASN A 24 -14.73 13.02 -17.33
C ASN A 24 -13.45 12.35 -17.87
N GLN A 25 -12.30 12.56 -17.22
CA GLN A 25 -10.97 12.10 -17.64
C GLN A 25 -10.29 11.26 -16.52
N LEU A 26 -11.06 10.38 -15.90
CA LEU A 26 -10.69 9.56 -14.74
C LEU A 26 -9.82 8.36 -15.16
N SER A 27 -8.57 8.61 -15.58
CA SER A 27 -7.71 7.58 -16.19
C SER A 27 -7.47 6.35 -15.30
N ILE A 28 -7.49 6.50 -13.97
CA ILE A 28 -7.27 5.45 -12.98
C ILE A 28 -8.30 5.59 -11.86
N VAL A 29 -8.92 4.47 -11.45
CA VAL A 29 -9.78 4.40 -10.26
C VAL A 29 -9.06 3.63 -9.16
N LYS A 30 -8.86 4.27 -8.01
CA LYS A 30 -8.12 3.73 -6.85
C LYS A 30 -9.06 3.37 -5.69
N PRO A 31 -8.71 2.45 -4.77
CA PRO A 31 -9.36 2.44 -3.46
C PRO A 31 -9.21 3.80 -2.77
N GLY A 32 -10.10 4.10 -1.83
CA GLY A 32 -10.24 5.43 -1.23
C GLY A 32 -11.15 6.37 -2.01
N SER A 33 -11.26 6.23 -3.33
CA SER A 33 -12.03 7.15 -4.20
C SER A 33 -13.52 7.24 -3.84
N PHE A 34 -14.09 6.14 -3.34
CA PHE A 34 -15.51 6.03 -2.95
C PHE A 34 -15.71 5.78 -1.44
N LYS A 35 -14.69 6.08 -0.64
CA LYS A 35 -14.64 5.71 0.77
C LYS A 35 -15.85 6.25 1.55
N GLY A 36 -16.55 5.36 2.24
CA GLY A 36 -17.72 5.71 3.07
C GLY A 36 -19.03 5.92 2.31
N LEU A 37 -19.08 5.75 0.98
CA LEU A 37 -20.32 5.79 0.19
C LEU A 37 -21.11 4.47 0.28
N VAL A 38 -21.26 3.95 1.50
CA VAL A 38 -21.82 2.61 1.78
C VAL A 38 -23.28 2.44 1.36
N HIS A 39 -24.01 3.55 1.19
CA HIS A 39 -25.41 3.59 0.74
C HIS A 39 -25.57 3.75 -0.78
N LEU A 40 -24.49 3.94 -1.54
CA LEU A 40 -24.55 4.21 -2.98
C LEU A 40 -25.09 2.99 -3.74
N GLN A 41 -26.20 3.17 -4.45
CA GLN A 41 -26.89 2.13 -5.24
C GLN A 41 -26.53 2.19 -6.72
N LYS A 42 -26.26 3.38 -7.27
CA LYS A 42 -25.96 3.56 -8.70
C LYS A 42 -24.70 4.40 -8.92
N LEU A 43 -23.78 3.88 -9.74
CA LEU A 43 -22.53 4.54 -10.09
C LEU A 43 -22.32 4.56 -11.60
N TRP A 44 -22.37 5.74 -12.20
CA TRP A 44 -22.20 5.95 -13.64
C TRP A 44 -20.85 6.61 -13.94
N MET A 45 -20.01 5.92 -14.71
CA MET A 45 -18.68 6.39 -15.15
C MET A 45 -18.47 6.11 -16.65
N MET A 46 -19.50 6.35 -17.46
CA MET A 46 -19.50 6.11 -18.90
C MET A 46 -18.62 7.15 -19.61
N HIS A 47 -17.88 6.75 -20.67
CA HIS A 47 -16.97 7.65 -21.41
C HIS A 47 -15.88 8.37 -20.56
N ALA A 48 -15.61 7.92 -19.33
CA ALA A 48 -14.71 8.58 -18.38
C ALA A 48 -13.20 8.39 -18.66
N GLN A 49 -12.83 7.76 -19.78
CA GLN A 49 -11.45 7.45 -20.19
C GLN A 49 -10.67 6.55 -19.21
N ILE A 50 -11.36 5.74 -18.39
CA ILE A 50 -10.72 4.82 -17.44
C ILE A 50 -9.89 3.78 -18.20
N GLN A 51 -8.62 3.64 -17.83
CA GLN A 51 -7.70 2.64 -18.39
C GLN A 51 -7.40 1.52 -17.37
N THR A 52 -7.47 1.83 -16.09
CA THR A 52 -7.14 0.89 -15.00
C THR A 52 -8.04 1.15 -13.79
N ILE A 53 -8.55 0.07 -13.22
CA ILE A 53 -9.17 0.05 -11.89
C ILE A 53 -8.20 -0.75 -11.02
N GLU A 54 -7.78 -0.20 -9.88
CA GLU A 54 -6.84 -0.85 -8.97
C GLU A 54 -7.53 -1.94 -8.12
N ARG A 55 -6.73 -2.80 -7.50
CA ARG A 55 -7.23 -3.85 -6.58
C ARG A 55 -8.12 -3.21 -5.50
N ASN A 56 -9.24 -3.85 -5.18
CA ASN A 56 -10.17 -3.45 -4.12
C ASN A 56 -10.79 -2.03 -4.24
N ALA A 57 -10.83 -1.46 -5.45
CA ALA A 57 -11.26 -0.07 -5.64
C ALA A 57 -12.76 0.20 -5.39
N PHE A 58 -13.59 -0.84 -5.25
CA PHE A 58 -15.03 -0.72 -5.02
C PHE A 58 -15.53 -1.32 -3.69
N ASP A 59 -14.67 -1.89 -2.85
CA ASP A 59 -15.05 -2.66 -1.64
C ASP A 59 -15.93 -1.89 -0.61
N ASP A 60 -15.89 -0.55 -0.61
CA ASP A 60 -16.77 0.30 0.19
C ASP A 60 -18.26 0.28 -0.25
N LEU A 61 -18.52 -0.05 -1.52
CA LEU A 61 -19.80 0.17 -2.21
C LEU A 61 -20.80 -0.97 -1.96
N GLN A 62 -20.99 -1.35 -0.70
CA GLN A 62 -21.70 -2.58 -0.30
C GLN A 62 -23.19 -2.60 -0.68
N SER A 63 -23.81 -1.44 -0.91
CA SER A 63 -25.20 -1.31 -1.38
C SER A 63 -25.35 -1.14 -2.90
N LEU A 64 -24.28 -1.29 -3.69
CA LEU A 64 -24.29 -0.99 -5.13
C LEU A 64 -25.09 -2.03 -5.92
N VAL A 65 -26.12 -1.55 -6.61
CA VAL A 65 -27.03 -2.35 -7.46
C VAL A 65 -26.70 -2.18 -8.95
N GLU A 66 -26.21 -1.00 -9.34
CA GLU A 66 -25.91 -0.68 -10.74
C GLU A 66 -24.55 0.02 -10.92
N LEU A 67 -23.72 -0.53 -11.81
CA LEU A 67 -22.40 0.00 -12.15
C LEU A 67 -22.25 0.14 -13.67
N ASN A 68 -21.99 1.36 -14.16
CA ASN A 68 -21.75 1.61 -15.57
C ASN A 68 -20.29 2.03 -15.84
N LEU A 69 -19.55 1.15 -16.49
CA LEU A 69 -18.15 1.33 -16.93
C LEU A 69 -18.06 1.36 -18.47
N ALA A 70 -19.17 1.56 -19.18
CA ALA A 70 -19.21 1.47 -20.64
C ALA A 70 -18.44 2.59 -21.35
N HIS A 71 -17.94 2.29 -22.54
CA HIS A 71 -17.18 3.23 -23.39
C HIS A 71 -15.92 3.82 -22.71
N ASN A 72 -15.25 3.03 -21.88
CA ASN A 72 -13.93 3.34 -21.35
C ASN A 72 -12.84 2.59 -22.16
N ASN A 73 -11.59 2.65 -21.70
CA ASN A 73 -10.45 1.99 -22.32
C ASN A 73 -9.96 0.79 -21.49
N LEU A 74 -10.88 0.12 -20.78
CA LEU A 74 -10.56 -1.03 -19.93
C LEU A 74 -10.20 -2.26 -20.78
N THR A 75 -9.03 -2.83 -20.53
CA THR A 75 -8.61 -4.08 -21.17
C THR A 75 -8.91 -5.30 -20.30
N LEU A 76 -8.74 -5.19 -18.98
CA LEU A 76 -8.96 -6.22 -17.97
C LEU A 76 -9.46 -5.58 -16.66
N LEU A 77 -10.01 -6.39 -15.76
CA LEU A 77 -10.39 -6.00 -14.39
C LEU A 77 -9.62 -6.86 -13.37
N PRO A 78 -9.21 -6.31 -12.21
CA PRO A 78 -8.69 -7.10 -11.10
C PRO A 78 -9.60 -8.26 -10.70
N HIS A 79 -9.00 -9.38 -10.30
CA HIS A 79 -9.69 -10.55 -9.80
C HIS A 79 -10.55 -10.22 -8.56
N ASP A 80 -11.71 -10.88 -8.46
CA ASP A 80 -12.70 -10.69 -7.39
C ASP A 80 -13.24 -9.26 -7.18
N LEU A 81 -13.07 -8.33 -8.15
CA LEU A 81 -13.46 -6.92 -8.00
C LEU A 81 -14.96 -6.72 -7.67
N PHE A 82 -15.83 -7.65 -8.07
CA PHE A 82 -17.28 -7.60 -7.79
C PHE A 82 -17.71 -8.54 -6.64
N THR A 83 -16.80 -9.37 -6.12
CA THR A 83 -17.12 -10.36 -5.07
C THR A 83 -17.61 -9.74 -3.75
N PRO A 84 -17.14 -8.55 -3.30
CA PRO A 84 -17.71 -7.84 -2.15
C PRO A 84 -19.08 -7.18 -2.42
N LEU A 85 -19.51 -7.04 -3.68
CA LEU A 85 -20.66 -6.24 -4.09
C LEU A 85 -21.92 -7.11 -4.13
N HIS A 86 -22.34 -7.62 -2.97
CA HIS A 86 -23.38 -8.65 -2.83
C HIS A 86 -24.79 -8.25 -3.34
N HIS A 87 -25.03 -6.97 -3.63
CA HIS A 87 -26.30 -6.45 -4.17
C HIS A 87 -26.22 -6.09 -5.67
N LEU A 88 -25.10 -6.38 -6.35
CA LEU A 88 -24.82 -5.88 -7.71
C LEU A 88 -25.55 -6.69 -8.80
N GLU A 89 -26.73 -6.23 -9.18
CA GLU A 89 -27.56 -6.87 -10.21
C GLU A 89 -27.17 -6.49 -11.65
N ARG A 90 -26.72 -5.25 -11.89
CA ARG A 90 -26.65 -4.69 -13.26
C ARG A 90 -25.32 -3.99 -13.53
N VAL A 91 -24.50 -4.57 -14.41
CA VAL A 91 -23.19 -4.02 -14.78
C VAL A 91 -23.08 -3.79 -16.29
N HIS A 92 -22.75 -2.57 -16.70
CA HIS A 92 -22.58 -2.18 -18.10
C HIS A 92 -21.10 -2.12 -18.47
N LEU A 93 -20.60 -3.16 -19.15
CA LEU A 93 -19.18 -3.30 -19.53
C LEU A 93 -18.90 -3.14 -21.04
N HIS A 94 -19.92 -2.82 -21.83
CA HIS A 94 -19.80 -2.78 -23.30
C HIS A 94 -18.93 -1.63 -23.82
N HIS A 95 -18.43 -1.78 -25.05
CA HIS A 95 -17.56 -0.78 -25.70
C HIS A 95 -16.25 -0.49 -24.92
N ASN A 96 -15.67 -1.52 -24.31
CA ASN A 96 -14.31 -1.52 -23.77
C ASN A 96 -13.44 -2.50 -24.57
N PRO A 97 -12.12 -2.25 -24.73
CA PRO A 97 -11.20 -3.10 -25.50
C PRO A 97 -10.75 -4.36 -24.72
N TRP A 98 -11.70 -5.20 -24.30
CA TRP A 98 -11.44 -6.36 -23.44
C TRP A 98 -10.43 -7.36 -24.04
N ASN A 99 -9.42 -7.72 -23.24
CA ASN A 99 -8.40 -8.70 -23.57
C ASN A 99 -8.72 -10.04 -22.90
N CYS A 100 -9.35 -10.95 -23.64
CA CYS A 100 -9.83 -12.23 -23.14
C CYS A 100 -8.69 -13.26 -23.03
N ASN A 101 -8.00 -13.23 -21.90
CA ASN A 101 -7.03 -14.24 -21.45
C ASN A 101 -7.57 -14.95 -20.18
N CYS A 102 -6.71 -15.69 -19.46
CA CYS A 102 -7.08 -16.31 -18.18
C CYS A 102 -7.65 -15.34 -17.14
N ASP A 103 -7.18 -14.08 -17.10
CA ASP A 103 -7.60 -13.09 -16.11
C ASP A 103 -9.06 -12.62 -16.33
N ILE A 104 -9.67 -12.88 -17.50
CA ILE A 104 -11.10 -12.60 -17.75
C ILE A 104 -12.05 -13.68 -17.22
N LEU A 105 -11.55 -14.87 -16.84
CA LEU A 105 -12.42 -16.03 -16.57
C LEU A 105 -13.32 -15.83 -15.34
N TRP A 106 -12.82 -15.17 -14.28
CA TRP A 106 -13.65 -14.85 -13.11
C TRP A 106 -14.85 -13.97 -13.50
N LEU A 107 -14.64 -13.03 -14.43
CA LEU A 107 -15.67 -12.14 -14.94
C LEU A 107 -16.64 -12.86 -15.90
N SER A 108 -16.16 -13.86 -16.67
CA SER A 108 -17.03 -14.75 -17.45
C SER A 108 -18.02 -15.47 -16.53
N TRP A 109 -17.51 -16.10 -15.47
CA TRP A 109 -18.34 -16.84 -14.51
C TRP A 109 -19.30 -15.92 -13.76
N TRP A 110 -18.83 -14.77 -13.28
CA TRP A 110 -19.67 -13.77 -12.62
C TRP A 110 -20.81 -13.27 -13.53
N LEU A 111 -20.51 -12.95 -14.80
CA LEU A 111 -21.54 -12.53 -15.76
C LEU A 111 -22.53 -13.65 -16.09
N LYS A 112 -22.06 -14.90 -16.17
CA LYS A 112 -22.87 -16.09 -16.46
C LYS A 112 -23.83 -16.47 -15.32
N GLU A 113 -23.47 -16.14 -14.08
CA GLU A 113 -24.28 -16.38 -12.88
C GLU A 113 -25.24 -15.22 -12.59
N MET A 114 -24.75 -13.97 -12.67
CA MET A 114 -25.50 -12.79 -12.21
C MET A 114 -26.34 -12.10 -13.29
N VAL A 115 -26.00 -12.23 -14.59
CA VAL A 115 -26.74 -11.56 -15.67
C VAL A 115 -27.76 -12.52 -16.29
N PRO A 116 -29.09 -12.23 -16.20
CA PRO A 116 -30.11 -13.09 -16.80
C PRO A 116 -29.92 -13.23 -18.32
N ALA A 117 -30.04 -14.45 -18.84
CA ALA A 117 -29.72 -14.81 -20.23
C ALA A 117 -30.60 -14.13 -21.32
N ASN A 118 -31.66 -13.43 -20.94
CA ASN A 118 -32.46 -12.56 -21.81
C ASN A 118 -31.92 -11.12 -21.89
N THR A 119 -30.96 -10.75 -21.05
CA THR A 119 -30.30 -9.44 -21.04
C THR A 119 -29.10 -9.46 -21.98
N SER A 120 -29.21 -8.81 -23.14
CA SER A 120 -28.13 -8.71 -24.13
C SER A 120 -27.04 -7.71 -23.71
N CYS A 121 -26.35 -7.95 -22.58
CA CYS A 121 -25.31 -7.03 -22.10
C CYS A 121 -23.99 -7.22 -22.88
N CYS A 122 -23.62 -6.21 -23.68
CA CYS A 122 -22.72 -6.34 -24.83
C CYS A 122 -21.19 -6.37 -24.50
N ALA A 123 -20.76 -7.06 -23.45
CA ALA A 123 -19.33 -7.20 -23.14
C ALA A 123 -18.67 -8.22 -24.10
N ARG A 124 -17.86 -7.73 -25.07
CA ARG A 124 -17.19 -8.55 -26.10
C ARG A 124 -15.67 -8.43 -26.04
N CYS A 125 -14.97 -9.52 -26.36
CA CYS A 125 -13.52 -9.52 -26.53
C CYS A 125 -13.08 -8.65 -27.72
N ALA A 126 -12.06 -7.81 -27.52
CA ALA A 126 -11.33 -7.09 -28.57
C ALA A 126 -10.05 -7.83 -28.99
N SER A 127 -9.39 -8.48 -28.03
CA SER A 127 -8.22 -9.36 -28.20
C SER A 127 -8.34 -10.62 -27.32
N PRO A 128 -7.56 -11.69 -27.56
CA PRO A 128 -6.75 -11.95 -28.76
C PRO A 128 -7.64 -12.22 -30.00
N THR A 129 -7.03 -12.29 -31.19
CA THR A 129 -7.75 -12.46 -32.46
C THR A 129 -8.58 -13.75 -32.54
N SER A 130 -8.22 -14.80 -31.79
CA SER A 130 -8.97 -16.07 -31.71
C SER A 130 -10.35 -15.96 -31.04
N HIS A 131 -10.55 -14.95 -30.17
CA HIS A 131 -11.79 -14.77 -29.41
C HIS A 131 -12.49 -13.43 -29.69
N LYS A 132 -11.88 -12.56 -30.50
CA LYS A 132 -12.43 -11.24 -30.86
C LYS A 132 -13.90 -11.35 -31.32
N GLY A 133 -14.77 -10.54 -30.72
CA GLY A 133 -16.21 -10.50 -30.98
C GLY A 133 -17.07 -11.46 -30.17
N ARG A 134 -16.51 -12.50 -29.54
CA ARG A 134 -17.25 -13.37 -28.60
C ARG A 134 -17.70 -12.58 -27.37
N TYR A 135 -18.83 -12.98 -26.77
CA TYR A 135 -19.28 -12.43 -25.49
C TYR A 135 -18.45 -13.01 -24.34
N ILE A 136 -18.23 -12.22 -23.29
CA ILE A 136 -17.35 -12.65 -22.17
C ILE A 136 -17.99 -13.75 -21.33
N GLY A 137 -19.30 -13.68 -21.02
CA GLY A 137 -20.02 -14.72 -20.26
C GLY A 137 -20.20 -16.07 -20.98
N GLU A 138 -19.79 -16.17 -22.25
CA GLU A 138 -19.74 -17.43 -23.02
C GLU A 138 -18.34 -18.08 -22.97
N LEU A 139 -17.36 -17.46 -22.31
CA LEU A 139 -15.99 -17.97 -22.26
C LEU A 139 -15.83 -19.06 -21.20
N ASP A 140 -15.56 -20.27 -21.68
CA ASP A 140 -15.26 -21.42 -20.84
C ASP A 140 -13.74 -21.53 -20.56
N GLN A 141 -13.36 -22.11 -19.42
CA GLN A 141 -11.97 -22.36 -19.05
C GLN A 141 -11.25 -23.27 -20.06
N ASN A 142 -11.97 -24.19 -20.71
CA ASN A 142 -11.42 -25.11 -21.71
C ASN A 142 -10.81 -24.41 -22.95
N TYR A 143 -11.02 -23.10 -23.14
CA TYR A 143 -10.36 -22.32 -24.19
C TYR A 143 -8.96 -21.81 -23.78
N PHE A 144 -8.54 -21.96 -22.52
CA PHE A 144 -7.34 -21.32 -21.97
C PHE A 144 -6.53 -22.26 -21.07
N ASN A 145 -5.21 -22.34 -21.31
CA ASN A 145 -4.28 -23.04 -20.41
C ASN A 145 -3.85 -22.09 -19.28
N CYS A 146 -4.53 -22.16 -18.14
CA CYS A 146 -4.33 -21.26 -17.00
C CYS A 146 -3.62 -21.95 -15.84
N TYR A 147 -2.82 -21.18 -15.09
CA TYR A 147 -1.98 -21.66 -13.99
C TYR A 147 -2.12 -20.76 -12.75
N ALA A 148 -1.87 -21.34 -11.57
CA ALA A 148 -1.87 -20.62 -10.30
C ALA A 148 -0.91 -19.41 -10.31
N PRO A 149 -1.19 -18.36 -9.51
CA PRO A 149 -0.49 -17.09 -9.63
C PRO A 149 0.93 -17.13 -9.05
N VAL A 150 1.93 -16.78 -9.86
CA VAL A 150 3.33 -16.73 -9.41
C VAL A 150 3.60 -15.45 -8.63
N ILE A 151 4.10 -15.60 -7.40
CA ILE A 151 4.66 -14.50 -6.59
C ILE A 151 6.07 -14.23 -7.11
N VAL A 152 6.29 -13.05 -7.70
CA VAL A 152 7.53 -12.64 -8.37
C VAL A 152 8.60 -12.21 -7.36
N GLU A 153 8.18 -11.53 -6.30
CA GLU A 153 9.03 -11.06 -5.20
C GLU A 153 8.34 -11.51 -3.89
N PRO A 154 8.68 -12.70 -3.36
CA PRO A 154 8.09 -13.19 -2.11
C PRO A 154 8.64 -12.43 -0.90
N PRO A 155 7.89 -12.39 0.21
CA PRO A 155 8.36 -11.74 1.43
C PRO A 155 9.50 -12.54 2.06
N ALA A 156 10.43 -11.83 2.71
CA ALA A 156 11.51 -12.39 3.49
C ALA A 156 11.36 -11.98 4.97
N ASP A 157 11.89 -12.78 5.88
CA ASP A 157 11.90 -12.48 7.32
C ASP A 157 12.63 -11.14 7.57
N LEU A 158 12.07 -10.31 8.45
CA LEU A 158 12.52 -8.93 8.65
C LEU A 158 12.64 -8.60 10.13
N ASN A 159 13.81 -8.09 10.53
CA ASN A 159 14.08 -7.60 11.88
C ASN A 159 14.07 -6.06 11.87
N VAL A 160 13.21 -5.44 12.69
CA VAL A 160 12.98 -3.98 12.70
C VAL A 160 12.98 -3.47 14.15
N THR A 161 13.50 -2.27 14.41
CA THR A 161 13.32 -1.64 15.73
C THR A 161 11.97 -0.95 15.85
N GLU A 162 11.35 -1.00 17.03
CA GLU A 162 10.10 -0.28 17.32
C GLU A 162 10.18 1.20 16.93
N GLY A 163 9.09 1.72 16.35
CA GLY A 163 8.97 3.09 15.85
C GLY A 163 9.42 3.30 14.40
N MET A 164 10.18 2.39 13.79
CA MET A 164 10.53 2.48 12.36
C MET A 164 9.38 2.04 11.44
N ALA A 165 9.48 2.44 10.17
CA ALA A 165 8.66 1.91 9.08
C ALA A 165 9.23 0.58 8.57
N ALA A 166 8.36 -0.29 8.01
CA ALA A 166 8.74 -1.59 7.48
C ALA A 166 7.90 -1.99 6.26
N GLU A 167 8.46 -2.81 5.37
CA GLU A 167 7.78 -3.30 4.19
C GLU A 167 8.04 -4.79 3.97
N LEU A 168 6.97 -5.61 3.94
CA LEU A 168 7.04 -7.00 3.50
C LEU A 168 6.57 -7.08 2.04
N LYS A 169 7.51 -7.31 1.12
CA LYS A 169 7.24 -7.38 -0.32
C LYS A 169 6.39 -8.60 -0.66
N CYS A 170 5.39 -8.44 -1.52
CA CYS A 170 4.69 -9.56 -2.15
C CYS A 170 4.24 -9.15 -3.56
N ARG A 171 5.19 -9.09 -4.50
CA ARG A 171 4.91 -8.61 -5.86
C ARG A 171 4.27 -9.71 -6.69
N ALA A 172 3.06 -9.47 -7.16
CA ALA A 172 2.33 -10.32 -8.09
C ALA A 172 1.75 -9.50 -9.25
N ASN A 173 1.31 -10.14 -10.33
CA ASN A 173 0.65 -9.48 -11.46
C ASN A 173 -0.48 -8.55 -10.95
N SER A 174 -0.48 -7.28 -11.37
CA SER A 174 -1.45 -6.25 -10.98
C SER A 174 -2.92 -6.68 -10.96
N LEU A 175 -3.31 -7.62 -11.83
CA LEU A 175 -4.69 -8.12 -11.95
C LEU A 175 -5.04 -9.24 -10.97
N THR A 176 -4.08 -9.94 -10.36
CA THR A 176 -4.37 -10.95 -9.34
C THR A 176 -4.78 -10.28 -8.04
N SER A 177 -5.78 -10.83 -7.35
CA SER A 177 -6.14 -10.41 -6.00
C SER A 177 -5.00 -10.74 -5.04
N VAL A 178 -4.65 -9.79 -4.17
CA VAL A 178 -3.61 -9.94 -3.15
C VAL A 178 -4.20 -9.60 -1.79
N SER A 179 -4.02 -10.50 -0.83
CA SER A 179 -4.50 -10.37 0.53
C SER A 179 -3.43 -10.81 1.51
N TRP A 180 -3.40 -10.20 2.69
CA TRP A 180 -2.44 -10.49 3.75
C TRP A 180 -3.15 -11.02 4.98
N ILE A 181 -2.75 -12.20 5.43
CA ILE A 181 -3.20 -12.81 6.68
C ILE A 181 -2.20 -12.41 7.76
N THR A 182 -2.69 -11.66 8.75
CA THR A 182 -1.91 -11.23 9.94
C THR A 182 -1.73 -12.36 10.95
N PRO A 183 -0.77 -12.28 11.90
CA PRO A 183 -0.59 -13.29 12.96
C PRO A 183 -1.87 -13.56 13.77
N ASN A 184 -2.72 -12.55 13.92
CA ASN A 184 -4.02 -12.62 14.61
C ASN A 184 -5.16 -13.21 13.74
N GLY A 185 -4.85 -13.77 12.57
CA GLY A 185 -5.83 -14.33 11.62
C GLY A 185 -6.67 -13.30 10.85
N SER A 186 -6.52 -11.98 11.12
CA SER A 186 -7.24 -10.96 10.37
C SER A 186 -6.68 -10.81 8.95
N ILE A 187 -7.57 -10.68 7.96
CA ILE A 187 -7.22 -10.47 6.55
C ILE A 187 -7.12 -8.96 6.26
N MET A 188 -6.20 -8.58 5.39
CA MET A 188 -6.00 -7.22 4.91
C MET A 188 -5.88 -7.19 3.38
N THR A 189 -6.51 -6.20 2.73
CA THR A 189 -6.54 -6.01 1.28
C THR A 189 -6.13 -4.57 0.92
N HIS A 190 -6.02 -4.25 -0.37
CA HIS A 190 -5.65 -2.89 -0.83
C HIS A 190 -6.69 -1.82 -0.45
N GLY A 191 -7.95 -2.21 -0.24
CA GLY A 191 -9.04 -1.34 0.24
C GLY A 191 -9.13 -1.19 1.76
N ALA A 192 -8.33 -1.93 2.54
CA ALA A 192 -8.47 -1.98 3.99
C ALA A 192 -7.83 -0.76 4.69
N TYR A 193 -8.64 0.25 5.03
CA TYR A 193 -8.20 1.51 5.67
C TYR A 193 -7.77 1.38 7.14
N LYS A 194 -6.74 0.60 7.45
CA LYS A 194 -6.04 0.67 8.74
C LYS A 194 -4.99 1.80 8.69
N VAL A 195 -4.83 2.53 9.81
CA VAL A 195 -4.03 3.77 9.84
C VAL A 195 -2.51 3.51 9.87
N ARG A 196 -2.05 2.47 10.59
CA ARG A 196 -0.62 2.14 10.72
C ARG A 196 -0.09 1.17 9.67
N ILE A 197 -0.94 0.26 9.17
CA ILE A 197 -0.56 -0.88 8.34
C ILE A 197 -1.49 -0.89 7.11
N SER A 198 -0.92 -0.94 5.91
CA SER A 198 -1.66 -0.88 4.64
C SER A 198 -1.06 -1.82 3.61
N VAL A 199 -1.88 -2.43 2.76
CA VAL A 199 -1.39 -3.11 1.54
C VAL A 199 -1.26 -2.05 0.44
N LEU A 200 -0.20 -2.11 -0.37
CA LEU A 200 0.01 -1.24 -1.53
C LEU A 200 -0.51 -1.90 -2.82
N ASN A 201 -0.76 -1.10 -3.87
CA ASN A 201 -1.27 -1.62 -5.16
C ASN A 201 -0.34 -2.68 -5.79
N ASP A 202 0.96 -2.70 -5.50
CA ASP A 202 1.87 -3.76 -5.99
C ASP A 202 1.75 -5.10 -5.23
N GLY A 203 1.16 -5.09 -4.03
CA GLY A 203 0.97 -6.24 -3.14
C GLY A 203 1.80 -6.19 -1.84
N THR A 204 2.74 -5.24 -1.72
CA THR A 204 3.57 -5.04 -0.50
C THR A 204 2.72 -4.67 0.71
N LEU A 205 2.98 -5.27 1.87
CA LEU A 205 2.43 -4.84 3.16
C LEU A 205 3.38 -3.79 3.78
N ASN A 206 2.89 -2.55 3.92
CA ASN A 206 3.62 -1.40 4.43
C ASN A 206 3.15 -1.04 5.85
N PHE A 207 4.10 -0.84 6.75
CA PHE A 207 3.92 -0.42 8.13
C PHE A 207 4.54 0.97 8.30
N THR A 208 3.74 1.98 8.63
CA THR A 208 4.22 3.36 8.83
C THR A 208 4.95 3.56 10.17
N ASN A 209 4.61 2.74 11.17
CA ASN A 209 5.22 2.71 12.50
C ASN A 209 4.95 1.32 13.10
N VAL A 210 6.00 0.53 13.26
CA VAL A 210 5.98 -0.84 13.82
C VAL A 210 6.06 -0.79 15.34
N THR A 211 5.21 -1.57 16.01
CA THR A 211 5.16 -1.75 17.47
C THR A 211 5.46 -3.20 17.86
N MET A 212 5.86 -3.45 19.11
CA MET A 212 6.09 -4.82 19.63
C MET A 212 4.87 -5.75 19.49
N GLN A 213 3.64 -5.21 19.36
CA GLN A 213 2.41 -5.99 19.14
C GLN A 213 2.22 -6.47 17.70
N ASP A 214 2.96 -5.90 16.73
CA ASP A 214 2.86 -6.28 15.32
C ASP A 214 3.78 -7.48 14.98
N MET A 215 4.52 -8.02 15.95
CA MET A 215 5.44 -9.15 15.79
C MET A 215 4.70 -10.45 15.41
N GLY A 216 5.29 -11.23 14.50
CA GLY A 216 4.81 -12.57 14.14
C GLY A 216 4.88 -12.88 12.64
N THR A 217 4.33 -14.03 12.26
CA THR A 217 4.30 -14.49 10.87
C THR A 217 3.11 -13.91 10.09
N TYR A 218 3.42 -13.19 9.01
CA TYR A 218 2.45 -12.66 8.05
C TYR A 218 2.48 -13.53 6.79
N THR A 219 1.30 -13.89 6.28
CA THR A 219 1.17 -14.71 5.05
C THR A 219 0.51 -13.89 3.96
N CYS A 220 1.24 -13.61 2.88
CA CYS A 220 0.67 -13.11 1.65
C CYS A 220 -0.05 -14.27 0.93
N MET A 221 -1.30 -14.03 0.54
CA MET A 221 -2.13 -14.94 -0.25
C MET A 221 -2.55 -14.23 -1.53
N VAL A 222 -2.10 -14.77 -2.65
CA VAL A 222 -2.41 -14.29 -4.01
C VAL A 222 -3.36 -15.27 -4.67
N SER A 223 -4.40 -14.78 -5.34
CA SER A 223 -5.37 -15.59 -6.09
C SER A 223 -5.62 -15.09 -7.50
N ASN A 224 -5.91 -16.02 -8.40
CA ASN A 224 -6.41 -15.78 -9.75
C ASN A 224 -7.47 -16.83 -10.11
N SER A 225 -7.98 -16.76 -11.33
CA SER A 225 -9.03 -17.65 -11.86
C SER A 225 -8.63 -19.12 -11.95
N ALA A 226 -7.35 -19.46 -11.82
CA ALA A 226 -6.84 -20.83 -11.87
C ALA A 226 -6.45 -21.40 -10.49
N GLY A 227 -6.42 -20.57 -9.44
CA GLY A 227 -6.10 -21.01 -8.08
C GLY A 227 -5.45 -19.94 -7.22
N ASN A 228 -4.84 -20.38 -6.12
CA ASN A 228 -4.19 -19.55 -5.13
C ASN A 228 -2.72 -19.97 -4.91
N THR A 229 -1.92 -19.07 -4.36
CA THR A 229 -0.52 -19.30 -3.98
C THR A 229 -0.17 -18.39 -2.81
N THR A 230 0.57 -18.93 -1.84
CA THR A 230 0.86 -18.27 -0.56
C THR A 230 2.35 -18.24 -0.29
N ALA A 231 2.85 -17.14 0.30
CA ALA A 231 4.19 -17.04 0.85
C ALA A 231 4.15 -16.31 2.19
N SER A 232 4.96 -16.77 3.15
CA SER A 232 4.94 -16.30 4.54
C SER A 232 6.31 -15.79 4.96
N ALA A 233 6.31 -14.75 5.81
CA ALA A 233 7.51 -14.20 6.43
C ALA A 233 7.22 -13.73 7.86
N THR A 234 8.24 -13.71 8.70
CA THR A 234 8.16 -13.33 10.11
C THR A 234 8.73 -11.93 10.30
N LEU A 235 7.91 -11.04 10.86
CA LEU A 235 8.33 -9.73 11.32
C LEU A 235 8.75 -9.84 12.80
N ASN A 236 10.04 -9.65 13.07
CA ASN A 236 10.57 -9.54 14.42
C ASN A 236 10.76 -8.06 14.78
N VAL A 237 10.32 -7.68 15.98
CA VAL A 237 10.46 -6.30 16.48
C VAL A 237 11.42 -6.29 17.66
N SER A 238 12.43 -5.43 17.61
CA SER A 238 13.34 -5.17 18.73
C SER A 238 13.01 -3.84 19.39
N SER A 239 13.01 -3.82 20.72
CA SER A 239 12.97 -2.55 21.47
C SER A 239 14.25 -1.75 21.19
N THR A 240 14.12 -0.44 21.07
CA THR A 240 15.29 0.44 21.28
C THR A 240 15.60 0.46 22.77
N GLU A 241 16.40 -0.50 23.24
CA GLU A 241 16.98 -0.43 24.59
C GLU A 241 17.81 0.85 24.70
N ASN A 242 17.20 1.87 25.29
CA ASN A 242 17.84 3.13 25.59
C ASN A 242 19.09 2.83 26.41
N SER A 243 20.27 3.01 25.82
CA SER A 243 21.53 2.53 26.37
C SER A 243 22.01 3.42 27.51
N SER A 244 21.22 3.49 28.58
CA SER A 244 21.60 4.04 29.87
C SER A 244 22.65 3.14 30.49
N PHE A 245 23.88 3.28 30.02
CA PHE A 245 25.08 2.72 30.63
C PHE A 245 25.12 3.17 32.09
N SER A 246 24.63 2.33 33.00
CA SER A 246 24.81 2.51 34.42
C SER A 246 26.28 2.27 34.74
N TYR A 247 27.06 3.34 34.68
CA TYR A 247 28.45 3.33 35.11
C TYR A 247 28.47 3.14 36.63
N PHE A 248 28.49 1.87 37.05
CA PHE A 248 28.72 1.50 38.43
C PHE A 248 30.19 1.79 38.78
N THR A 249 30.47 3.05 39.11
CA THR A 249 31.78 3.48 39.64
C THR A 249 31.98 2.83 41.01
N THR A 250 32.58 1.64 41.02
CA THR A 250 33.01 0.98 42.25
C THR A 250 34.17 1.76 42.86
N VAL A 251 33.86 2.64 43.80
CA VAL A 251 34.88 3.40 44.54
C VAL A 251 35.61 2.43 45.48
N THR A 252 36.78 1.98 45.06
CA THR A 252 37.72 1.24 45.90
C THR A 252 38.34 2.19 46.92
N VAL A 253 37.84 2.15 48.15
CA VAL A 253 38.43 2.90 49.28
C VAL A 253 39.66 2.15 49.76
N GLU A 254 40.85 2.60 49.38
CA GLU A 254 42.11 2.12 49.95
C GLU A 254 42.28 2.71 51.36
N THR A 255 41.93 1.92 52.38
CA THR A 255 42.24 2.25 53.78
C THR A 255 43.72 1.98 54.06
N THR A 256 44.54 3.02 54.04
CA THR A 256 45.95 2.94 54.43
C THR A 256 46.07 2.77 55.95
N GLU A 257 46.26 1.53 56.42
CA GLU A 257 46.67 1.29 57.81
C GLU A 257 48.14 1.67 58.01
N ALA A 258 48.44 2.31 59.16
CA ALA A 258 49.78 2.80 59.46
C ALA A 258 50.68 1.67 59.98
N ALA A 259 51.95 1.68 59.57
CA ALA A 259 52.93 0.69 59.98
C ALA A 259 53.25 0.79 61.49
N HIS A 260 53.42 -0.37 62.13
CA HIS A 260 54.20 -0.51 63.35
C HIS A 260 55.25 -1.59 63.12
N ASP A 261 56.50 -1.27 63.44
CA ASP A 261 57.65 -2.18 63.33
C ASP A 261 57.94 -2.84 64.69
N GLU A 262 58.37 -4.10 64.67
CA GLU A 262 59.27 -4.79 65.63
C GLU A 262 59.29 -6.33 65.39
N GLY A 263 60.48 -6.96 65.54
CA GLY A 263 60.57 -8.37 65.98
C GLY A 263 60.81 -9.49 64.94
N ASN A 264 62.07 -9.72 64.57
CA ASN A 264 62.60 -11.03 64.13
C ASN A 264 62.64 -12.00 65.36
N PRO A 265 62.74 -13.36 65.28
CA PRO A 265 63.45 -14.11 64.24
C PRO A 265 63.00 -15.54 63.80
N THR A 266 63.52 -15.95 62.62
CA THR A 266 63.88 -17.32 62.18
C THR A 266 62.81 -18.43 62.01
N VAL A 267 62.82 -19.10 60.83
CA VAL A 267 63.25 -20.51 60.61
C VAL A 267 63.00 -20.94 59.14
N GLN A 268 63.93 -21.70 58.54
CA GLN A 268 63.81 -22.45 57.26
C GLN A 268 63.88 -23.98 57.59
N PRO A 269 63.66 -25.00 56.68
CA PRO A 269 63.67 -24.96 55.20
C PRO A 269 62.77 -26.00 54.42
N LYS A 270 63.03 -26.10 53.10
CA LYS A 270 62.96 -27.30 52.18
C LYS A 270 61.63 -27.77 51.54
N GLY A 271 61.77 -28.16 50.25
CA GLY A 271 60.83 -28.97 49.44
C GLY A 271 59.88 -28.14 48.56
N GLY A 272 59.64 -28.41 47.27
CA GLY A 272 60.08 -29.48 46.36
C GLY A 272 59.99 -29.02 44.87
N PRO A 273 60.14 -29.91 43.86
CA PRO A 273 60.67 -29.51 42.54
C PRO A 273 59.68 -29.27 41.38
N THR A 274 60.17 -28.49 40.40
CA THR A 274 59.90 -28.51 38.94
C THR A 274 59.79 -29.93 38.33
N PRO A 275 59.09 -30.16 37.19
CA PRO A 275 59.29 -29.49 35.87
C PRO A 275 57.96 -29.20 35.11
N SER A 276 57.86 -28.80 33.81
CA SER A 276 58.80 -28.82 32.67
C SER A 276 58.54 -27.72 31.62
N SER A 277 59.60 -27.44 30.85
CA SER A 277 59.71 -26.87 29.49
C SER A 277 58.60 -27.19 28.46
N GLY A 278 58.47 -26.46 27.33
CA GLY A 278 59.43 -25.52 26.68
C GLY A 278 58.81 -24.30 25.98
N ILE A 279 59.54 -23.31 25.41
CA ILE A 279 60.91 -23.29 24.80
C ILE A 279 60.94 -24.04 23.45
N TRP A 280 61.45 -23.58 22.29
CA TRP A 280 62.18 -22.37 21.76
C TRP A 280 61.38 -21.81 20.52
N GLU A 281 61.69 -20.80 19.67
CA GLU A 281 62.46 -19.52 19.53
C GLU A 281 61.95 -18.84 18.20
N THR A 282 62.38 -17.70 17.60
CA THR A 282 63.40 -16.62 17.77
C THR A 282 62.74 -15.30 17.22
N LEU A 283 63.00 -14.07 17.68
CA LEU A 283 64.14 -13.12 17.54
C LEU A 283 64.32 -12.41 16.16
N PRO A 284 64.84 -11.15 16.11
CA PRO A 284 64.35 -10.06 15.22
C PRO A 284 65.55 -9.43 14.42
N PRO A 285 65.81 -8.08 14.27
CA PRO A 285 65.04 -6.82 14.36
C PRO A 285 65.10 -6.03 12.99
N SER A 286 65.08 -4.69 12.78
CA SER A 286 65.29 -3.47 13.61
C SER A 286 64.80 -2.16 12.94
N PHE A 287 64.55 -1.12 13.76
CA PHE A 287 64.56 0.34 13.43
C PHE A 287 63.46 0.89 12.46
N THR A 288 63.03 2.16 12.48
CA THR A 288 63.41 3.36 13.29
C THR A 288 62.21 4.31 13.52
N THR A 289 62.37 5.28 14.44
CA THR A 289 61.55 6.50 14.64
C THR A 289 61.50 7.40 13.37
N THR A 290 60.64 8.42 13.20
CA THR A 290 60.34 9.56 14.11
C THR A 290 59.03 10.29 13.73
N THR A 291 58.62 11.30 14.51
CA THR A 291 57.40 12.11 14.38
C THR A 291 57.48 13.26 13.36
N THR A 292 56.32 13.73 12.87
CA THR A 292 56.01 15.18 12.70
C THR A 292 54.52 15.45 12.47
N THR A 293 54.07 16.67 12.76
CA THR A 293 52.70 17.15 12.57
C THR A 293 52.60 18.10 11.38
N THR A 294 51.45 18.14 10.70
CA THR A 294 50.85 19.37 10.14
C THR A 294 49.41 19.10 9.68
N ALA A 295 48.57 20.14 9.66
CA ALA A 295 47.19 20.06 9.21
C ALA A 295 46.97 20.91 7.94
N ARG A 296 46.12 20.45 7.02
CA ARG A 296 45.45 21.34 6.06
C ARG A 296 44.13 20.75 5.53
N THR A 297 43.14 21.62 5.41
CA THR A 297 41.85 21.41 4.74
C THR A 297 42.02 21.31 3.22
N PRO A 298 40.98 20.81 2.52
CA PRO A 298 40.40 21.66 1.49
C PRO A 298 38.92 22.02 1.72
N LEU A 299 38.59 23.20 1.23
CA LEU A 299 37.28 23.86 1.24
C LEU A 299 36.25 23.11 0.38
N SER A 300 34.98 23.09 0.81
CA SER A 300 33.83 22.76 -0.06
C SER A 300 32.81 23.90 -0.01
N THR A 301 32.29 24.30 -1.17
CA THR A 301 31.42 25.47 -1.30
C THR A 301 30.05 25.08 -1.88
N LYS A 302 29.00 25.20 -1.08
CA LYS A 302 27.64 25.38 -1.58
C LYS A 302 26.80 26.15 -0.57
N ALA A 303 25.93 27.03 -1.07
CA ALA A 303 25.18 27.97 -0.25
C ALA A 303 24.00 27.33 0.47
N THR A 304 23.68 27.82 1.67
CA THR A 304 22.39 27.63 2.33
C THR A 304 21.34 28.50 1.68
N ASP A 305 20.19 27.93 1.33
CA ASP A 305 19.05 28.69 0.82
C ASP A 305 18.19 29.26 1.96
N LYS A 306 17.37 30.27 1.66
CA LYS A 306 16.75 31.13 2.70
C LYS A 306 15.47 30.56 3.28
N THR A 307 15.34 30.65 4.60
CA THR A 307 14.08 30.40 5.32
C THR A 307 12.99 31.38 4.87
N TYR A 308 11.88 30.85 4.35
CA TYR A 308 10.70 31.65 4.02
C TYR A 308 9.77 31.77 5.24
N THR A 309 9.38 32.99 5.60
CA THR A 309 8.46 33.25 6.71
C THR A 309 7.08 33.59 6.17
N ILE A 310 6.05 32.79 6.51
CA ILE A 310 4.65 33.09 6.17
C ILE A 310 4.04 33.89 7.32
N PRO A 311 3.49 35.10 7.09
CA PRO A 311 2.74 35.82 8.11
C PRO A 311 1.39 35.14 8.36
N VAL A 312 1.05 34.92 9.63
CA VAL A 312 -0.31 34.54 10.02
C VAL A 312 -1.23 35.74 9.83
N THR A 313 -2.30 35.57 9.04
CA THR A 313 -3.39 36.55 8.90
C THR A 313 -4.71 35.88 9.24
N ASP A 314 -5.62 36.67 9.81
CA ASP A 314 -6.79 36.18 10.52
C ASP A 314 -7.87 35.57 9.59
N GLY A 315 -8.77 34.77 10.18
CA GLY A 315 -9.82 34.06 9.45
C GLY A 315 -11.13 34.84 9.28
N SER A 316 -12.16 34.13 8.82
CA SER A 316 -13.58 34.53 8.92
C SER A 316 -14.13 35.62 7.99
N LEU A 317 -13.72 35.65 6.70
CA LEU A 317 -14.45 36.42 5.67
C LEU A 317 -14.55 35.77 4.29
N ASN A 318 -13.58 34.94 3.88
CA ASN A 318 -13.56 34.35 2.53
C ASN A 318 -14.59 33.23 2.29
N THR A 319 -15.16 32.63 3.36
CA THR A 319 -16.08 31.49 3.24
C THR A 319 -17.45 31.88 2.68
N LEU A 320 -17.98 33.05 3.03
CA LEU A 320 -19.32 33.45 2.62
C LEU A 320 -19.38 33.82 1.13
N ASP A 321 -18.34 34.47 0.60
CA ASP A 321 -18.28 34.85 -0.82
C ASP A 321 -18.08 33.64 -1.73
N GLU A 322 -17.18 32.71 -1.38
CA GLU A 322 -17.04 31.44 -2.12
C GLU A 322 -18.32 30.58 -2.08
N VAL A 323 -19.05 30.57 -0.96
CA VAL A 323 -20.38 29.92 -0.89
C VAL A 323 -21.39 30.64 -1.80
N MET A 324 -21.54 31.96 -1.71
CA MET A 324 -22.46 32.71 -2.58
C MET A 324 -22.15 32.53 -4.08
N LYS A 325 -20.87 32.53 -4.43
CA LYS A 325 -20.35 32.31 -5.79
C LYS A 325 -20.63 30.89 -6.28
N THR A 326 -20.42 29.88 -5.44
CA THR A 326 -20.74 28.47 -5.74
C THR A 326 -22.26 28.27 -5.91
N THR A 327 -23.07 28.80 -5.00
CA THR A 327 -24.54 28.77 -5.12
C THR A 327 -25.03 29.47 -6.38
N LYS A 328 -24.45 30.61 -6.76
CA LYS A 328 -24.79 31.35 -7.98
C LYS A 328 -24.44 30.57 -9.26
N ILE A 329 -23.34 29.81 -9.26
CA ILE A 329 -22.97 28.89 -10.36
C ILE A 329 -23.99 27.74 -10.45
N ILE A 330 -24.34 27.10 -9.33
CA ILE A 330 -25.30 25.99 -9.29
C ILE A 330 -26.69 26.43 -9.82
N ILE A 331 -27.19 27.58 -9.37
CA ILE A 331 -28.47 28.15 -9.84
C ILE A 331 -28.39 28.47 -11.35
N GLY A 332 -27.29 29.05 -11.82
CA GLY A 332 -27.07 29.34 -13.24
C GLY A 332 -27.13 28.09 -14.12
N CYS A 333 -26.49 27.00 -13.70
CA CYS A 333 -26.56 25.70 -14.39
C CYS A 333 -27.98 25.13 -14.42
N PHE A 334 -28.73 25.19 -13.31
CA PHE A 334 -30.10 24.66 -13.27
C PHE A 334 -31.06 25.43 -14.19
N VAL A 335 -30.94 26.76 -14.25
CA VAL A 335 -31.73 27.61 -15.16
C VAL A 335 -31.34 27.34 -16.64
N ALA A 336 -30.06 27.16 -16.94
CA ALA A 336 -29.63 26.84 -18.30
C ALA A 336 -30.12 25.45 -18.78
N ILE A 337 -30.08 24.43 -17.91
CA ILE A 337 -30.56 23.08 -18.23
C ILE A 337 -32.07 23.06 -18.43
N THR A 338 -32.84 23.72 -17.55
CA THR A 338 -34.31 23.79 -17.68
C THR A 338 -34.74 24.59 -18.91
N LEU A 339 -34.04 25.67 -19.27
CA LEU A 339 -34.28 26.40 -20.52
C LEU A 339 -34.01 25.52 -21.75
N MET A 340 -32.88 24.81 -21.78
CA MET A 340 -32.55 23.90 -22.89
C MET A 340 -33.55 22.75 -23.03
N ALA A 341 -34.01 22.17 -21.91
CA ALA A 341 -35.04 21.14 -21.92
C ALA A 341 -36.39 21.68 -22.46
N ALA A 342 -36.79 22.89 -22.06
CA ALA A 342 -38.00 23.53 -22.59
C ALA A 342 -37.89 23.85 -24.10
N VAL A 343 -36.73 24.34 -24.56
CA VAL A 343 -36.48 24.58 -26.00
C VAL A 343 -36.52 23.27 -26.80
N MET A 344 -35.95 22.18 -26.28
CA MET A 344 -36.04 20.87 -26.94
C MET A 344 -37.48 20.36 -27.01
N LEU A 345 -38.28 20.50 -25.95
CA LEU A 345 -39.71 20.14 -25.98
C LEU A 345 -40.52 20.97 -26.99
N ILE A 346 -40.15 22.22 -27.24
CA ILE A 346 -40.77 23.08 -28.28
C ILE A 346 -40.31 22.69 -29.70
N ILE A 347 -39.14 22.07 -29.86
CA ILE A 347 -38.62 21.60 -31.17
C ILE A 347 -39.21 20.24 -31.57
N PHE A 348 -39.71 19.45 -30.61
CA PHE A 348 -40.26 18.10 -30.82
C PHE A 348 -41.81 18.02 -30.77
N TYR A 349 -42.52 19.13 -30.94
CA TYR A 349 -44.00 19.20 -30.90
C TYR A 349 -44.57 20.10 -32.01
#